data_AF-A0A1G1B8F2-F1
#
_entry.id   AF-A0A1G1B8F2-F1
#
_cell.length_a   1.000
_cell.length_b   1.000
_cell.length_c   1.000
_cell.angle_alpha   90.00
_cell.angle_beta   90.00
_cell.angle_gamma   90.00
#
_symmetry.space_group_name_H-M   'P 1'
#
loop_
_entity.id
_entity.type
_entity.pdbx_description
1 polymer ?
#
loop_
_entity_poly.entity_id
_entity_poly.type
_entity_poly.pdbx_seq_one_letter_code
_entity_poly.pdbx_strand_id
1 'polypeptide(L)'
;MAVKEAAKGLRVNYLIIFLSGLVLLITGALVFLLIIKNIYGNYEISEILPTKKNLSFLSADKKEKAAILYSRYTENMLEAGSTWLRDNVNTWKEKIKNAKLNYDVISDQTIELGQHYEYKLIILPGAKSLSDKEIMHLKRYVENGGSLFVTGGPATFSDEGKWRGWDFFKEVFGMNFNREIKPEETYKVHTLRGNLPLTAQIPTGYTLKVATWDRPIYAEVLEPRTTQVSFWYDFRKEAGLVREGIQKSAGIAYGTYGKGRFVWYGFELNSIIGVQKDWINFERLFNNSVNWLIYNPTAFVKDWPSPYEAAMIIIPTINEQPQNISNISNIFGSSKTPFTYFIDPELALKNTSLLKSIAKRGDVGILEDIGYIASPEDTVNKLFSKDVQQSSLKFANNSISKITGKKVTALMPLNGYYDDNTLQAMSSLGYEFLVTDSLTDRSVPEVRFRNNQPIMIITKTARDDYEVVRNYGLASTEFQRYTYEEDVDRVLFEGGLYVFKIHTEYQLQPQNASVIKDIIRYAKEKKMWLTSLKELQVWWNRKGGVEVRYEPRSKRRIAVELNNPKDEATEALVVQVNLNKRVKNVEVSSDMINTKIPKHSVSADGQTIYFYLDKMEPHETRSLIIDFDNIGT
;
A
#
# COMPACT_ATOMS: atom_id res chain seq x y z
N MET A 1 74.33 -26.09 -64.43
CA MET A 1 73.92 -24.67 -64.50
C MET A 1 72.40 -24.65 -64.63
N ALA A 2 71.75 -23.65 -64.01
CA ALA A 2 70.29 -23.43 -63.85
C ALA A 2 69.62 -24.16 -62.66
N VAL A 3 69.46 -23.40 -61.57
CA VAL A 3 68.67 -23.67 -60.37
C VAL A 3 67.17 -23.61 -60.74
N LYS A 4 66.41 -24.67 -60.40
CA LYS A 4 64.95 -24.70 -60.46
C LYS A 4 64.39 -24.02 -59.20
N GLU A 5 63.78 -22.85 -59.34
CA GLU A 5 62.84 -22.32 -58.35
C GLU A 5 61.41 -22.77 -58.70
N ALA A 6 60.86 -23.66 -57.88
CA ALA A 6 59.46 -24.07 -57.94
C ALA A 6 58.61 -23.14 -57.07
N ALA A 7 58.15 -22.02 -57.62
CA ALA A 7 57.12 -21.21 -57.00
C ALA A 7 55.77 -21.94 -57.11
N LYS A 8 55.41 -22.73 -56.09
CA LYS A 8 54.05 -23.25 -55.91
C LYS A 8 53.10 -22.07 -55.63
N GLY A 9 52.47 -21.55 -56.67
CA GLY A 9 51.37 -20.60 -56.52
C GLY A 9 50.22 -21.24 -55.75
N LEU A 10 49.87 -20.67 -54.59
CA LEU A 10 48.66 -21.01 -53.85
C LEU A 10 47.44 -20.76 -54.76
N ARG A 11 46.81 -21.84 -55.24
CA ARG A 11 45.49 -21.74 -55.88
C ARG A 11 44.47 -21.40 -54.80
N VAL A 12 44.14 -20.13 -54.69
CA VAL A 12 43.10 -19.64 -53.78
C VAL A 12 41.74 -20.16 -54.26
N ASN A 13 41.10 -20.99 -53.43
CA ASN A 13 39.76 -21.49 -53.72
C ASN A 13 38.73 -20.44 -53.27
N TYR A 14 38.30 -19.59 -54.20
CA TYR A 14 37.31 -18.54 -53.96
C TYR A 14 36.00 -19.06 -53.35
N LEU A 15 35.62 -20.32 -53.61
CA LEU A 15 34.45 -20.95 -53.00
C LEU A 15 34.65 -21.15 -51.49
N ILE A 16 35.84 -21.59 -51.07
CA ILE A 16 36.17 -21.75 -49.64
C ILE A 16 36.19 -20.38 -48.95
N ILE A 17 36.76 -19.35 -49.58
CA ILE A 17 36.75 -17.99 -49.03
C ILE A 17 35.31 -17.48 -48.88
N PHE A 18 34.47 -17.62 -49.92
CA PHE A 18 33.08 -17.20 -49.89
C PHE A 18 32.27 -17.94 -48.83
N LEU A 19 32.39 -19.28 -48.75
CA LEU A 19 31.72 -20.09 -47.74
C LEU A 19 32.19 -19.76 -46.32
N SER A 20 33.50 -19.58 -46.12
CA SER A 20 34.04 -19.19 -44.81
C SER A 20 33.58 -17.80 -44.39
N GLY A 21 33.51 -16.84 -45.31
CA GLY A 21 32.94 -15.51 -45.07
C GLY A 21 31.44 -15.57 -44.74
N LEU A 22 30.67 -16.41 -45.44
CA LEU A 22 29.24 -16.61 -45.17
C LEU A 22 29.01 -17.22 -43.78
N VAL A 23 29.81 -18.23 -43.40
CA VAL A 23 29.74 -18.84 -42.05
C VAL A 23 30.09 -17.81 -40.98
N LEU A 24 31.13 -16.99 -41.17
CA LEU A 24 31.48 -15.92 -40.23
C LEU A 24 30.37 -14.87 -40.10
N LEU A 25 29.74 -14.50 -41.22
CA LEU A 25 28.63 -13.55 -41.23
C LEU A 25 27.40 -14.12 -40.51
N ILE A 26 27.02 -15.37 -40.79
CA ILE A 26 25.92 -16.06 -40.11
C ILE A 26 26.22 -16.19 -38.60
N THR A 27 27.45 -16.57 -38.24
CA THR A 27 27.88 -16.68 -36.84
C THR A 27 27.82 -15.32 -36.15
N GLY A 28 28.31 -14.26 -36.80
CA GLY A 28 28.23 -12.89 -36.28
C GLY A 28 26.78 -12.43 -36.09
N ALA A 29 25.89 -12.72 -37.05
CA ALA A 29 24.47 -12.43 -36.95
C ALA A 29 23.80 -13.21 -35.79
N LEU A 30 24.13 -14.49 -35.61
CA LEU A 30 23.63 -15.29 -34.50
C LEU A 30 24.13 -14.78 -33.14
N VAL A 31 25.41 -14.44 -33.02
CA VAL A 31 25.97 -13.83 -31.80
C VAL A 31 25.29 -12.50 -31.49
N PHE A 32 25.08 -11.65 -32.50
CA PHE A 32 24.33 -10.41 -32.34
C PHE A 32 22.89 -10.66 -31.86
N LEU A 33 22.16 -11.59 -32.47
CA LEU A 33 20.81 -11.96 -32.08
C LEU A 33 20.75 -12.54 -30.65
N LEU A 34 21.77 -13.29 -30.23
CA LEU A 34 21.92 -13.79 -28.86
C LEU A 34 22.20 -12.67 -27.87
N ILE A 35 23.07 -11.71 -28.21
CA ILE A 35 23.32 -10.52 -27.37
C ILE A 35 22.03 -9.72 -27.19
N ILE A 36 21.29 -9.47 -28.28
CA ILE A 36 20.01 -8.75 -28.21
C ILE A 36 18.99 -9.52 -27.37
N LYS A 37 18.89 -10.84 -27.52
CA LYS A 37 18.01 -11.68 -26.68
C LYS A 37 18.40 -11.59 -25.21
N ASN A 38 19.70 -11.59 -24.93
CA ASN A 38 20.22 -11.51 -23.58
C ASN A 38 19.98 -10.14 -22.92
N ILE A 39 19.94 -9.05 -23.70
CA ILE A 39 19.66 -7.71 -23.17
C ILE A 39 18.15 -7.48 -23.03
N TYR A 40 17.38 -7.71 -24.10
CA TYR A 40 15.99 -7.26 -24.22
C TYR A 40 14.93 -8.35 -23.96
N GLY A 41 15.34 -9.62 -23.87
CA GLY A 41 14.44 -10.76 -23.69
C GLY A 41 13.83 -11.25 -25.00
N ASN A 42 12.61 -11.78 -24.90
CA ASN A 42 11.86 -12.20 -26.08
C ASN A 42 11.54 -10.98 -26.97
N TYR A 43 11.78 -11.13 -28.27
CA TYR A 43 11.60 -10.08 -29.25
C TYR A 43 10.98 -10.63 -30.54
N GLU A 44 10.36 -9.74 -31.30
CA GLU A 44 10.00 -10.02 -32.69
C GLU A 44 11.11 -9.53 -33.61
N ILE A 45 11.43 -10.28 -34.68
CA ILE A 45 12.51 -9.92 -35.63
C ILE A 45 12.29 -8.50 -36.20
N SER A 46 11.03 -8.11 -36.40
CA SER A 46 10.61 -6.77 -36.83
C SER A 46 11.01 -5.64 -35.87
N GLU A 47 11.28 -5.92 -34.59
CA GLU A 47 11.67 -4.92 -33.59
C GLU A 47 13.18 -4.61 -33.64
N ILE A 48 13.99 -5.52 -34.23
CA ILE A 48 15.46 -5.39 -34.25
C ILE A 48 15.96 -5.01 -35.65
N LEU A 49 15.26 -5.39 -36.71
CA LEU A 49 15.65 -5.04 -38.06
C LEU A 49 15.62 -3.52 -38.24
N PRO A 50 16.64 -2.90 -38.88
CA PRO A 50 16.65 -1.46 -39.16
C PRO A 50 15.56 -1.12 -40.18
N THR A 51 14.37 -0.76 -39.68
CA THR A 51 13.26 -0.23 -40.48
C THR A 51 13.15 1.27 -40.28
N LYS A 52 12.49 2.01 -41.19
CA LYS A 52 12.20 3.45 -40.98
C LYS A 52 11.54 3.72 -39.62
N LYS A 53 10.69 2.80 -39.15
CA LYS A 53 10.01 2.86 -37.83
C LYS A 53 11.00 2.69 -36.67
N ASN A 54 11.96 1.77 -36.77
CA ASN A 54 12.95 1.53 -35.70
C ASN A 54 14.07 2.57 -35.71
N LEU A 55 14.40 3.15 -36.88
CA LEU A 55 15.35 4.27 -37.01
C LEU A 55 14.75 5.61 -36.57
N SER A 56 13.42 5.78 -36.66
CA SER A 56 12.70 6.93 -36.08
C SER A 56 12.62 6.93 -34.56
N PHE A 57 13.15 5.91 -33.88
CA PHE A 57 13.29 5.90 -32.41
C PHE A 57 14.19 7.04 -31.91
N LEU A 58 15.11 7.51 -32.75
CA LEU A 58 15.91 8.72 -32.50
C LEU A 58 15.12 10.04 -32.63
N SER A 59 13.90 10.00 -33.18
CA SER A 59 13.01 11.17 -33.36
C SER A 59 11.66 11.04 -32.65
N ALA A 60 11.49 10.06 -31.76
CA ALA A 60 10.22 9.74 -31.10
C ALA A 60 10.00 10.60 -29.85
N ASP A 61 9.83 11.91 -30.04
CA ASP A 61 9.86 12.87 -28.94
C ASP A 61 8.58 12.90 -28.10
N LYS A 62 7.39 12.53 -28.63
CA LYS A 62 6.10 12.65 -27.90
C LYS A 62 5.54 11.34 -27.32
N LYS A 63 5.84 10.18 -27.91
CA LYS A 63 5.26 8.87 -27.52
C LYS A 63 5.70 8.34 -26.17
N GLU A 64 6.76 8.91 -25.60
CA GLU A 64 7.24 8.61 -24.25
C GLU A 64 6.99 9.77 -23.27
N LYS A 65 6.31 10.84 -23.70
CA LYS A 65 5.99 12.01 -22.86
C LYS A 65 4.59 11.93 -22.26
N ALA A 66 4.42 12.60 -21.13
CA ALA A 66 3.10 13.02 -20.65
C ALA A 66 2.71 14.37 -21.27
N ALA A 67 1.42 14.64 -21.39
CA ALA A 67 0.91 15.98 -21.65
C ALA A 67 0.14 16.47 -20.43
N ILE A 68 0.47 17.67 -19.95
CA ILE A 68 -0.23 18.35 -18.87
C ILE A 68 -1.14 19.40 -19.50
N LEU A 69 -2.46 19.25 -19.34
CA LEU A 69 -3.40 20.23 -19.84
C LEU A 69 -3.35 21.51 -19.00
N TYR A 70 -3.09 22.64 -19.64
CA TYR A 70 -3.42 23.95 -19.10
C TYR A 70 -4.76 24.39 -19.71
N SER A 71 -5.85 24.17 -18.98
CA SER A 71 -7.19 24.47 -19.48
C SER A 71 -7.53 25.95 -19.30
N ARG A 72 -7.54 26.70 -20.41
CA ARG A 72 -7.98 28.10 -20.41
C ARG A 72 -9.47 28.21 -20.09
N TYR A 73 -10.27 27.22 -20.47
CA TYR A 73 -11.69 27.20 -20.11
C TYR A 73 -11.89 27.13 -18.59
N THR A 74 -11.12 26.27 -17.92
CA THR A 74 -11.11 26.21 -16.46
C THR A 74 -10.60 27.51 -15.84
N GLU A 75 -9.50 28.08 -16.36
CA GLU A 75 -8.95 29.37 -15.88
C GLU A 75 -9.98 30.50 -15.95
N ASN A 76 -10.70 30.61 -17.07
CA ASN A 76 -11.70 31.65 -17.30
C ASN A 76 -12.94 31.54 -16.39
N MET A 77 -13.19 30.37 -15.81
CA MET A 77 -14.28 30.14 -14.86
C MET A 77 -13.93 30.60 -13.44
N LEU A 78 -12.64 30.75 -13.14
CA LEU A 78 -12.18 31.15 -11.81
C LEU A 78 -12.30 32.68 -11.61
N GLU A 79 -12.29 33.10 -10.35
CA GLU A 79 -12.26 34.52 -10.02
C GLU A 79 -11.04 35.22 -10.64
N ALA A 80 -11.23 36.46 -11.09
CA ALA A 80 -10.17 37.24 -11.71
C ALA A 80 -8.95 37.36 -10.78
N GLY A 81 -7.79 36.94 -11.27
CA GLY A 81 -6.53 36.94 -10.50
C GLY A 81 -6.25 35.64 -9.72
N SER A 82 -7.15 34.65 -9.77
CA SER A 82 -6.90 33.33 -9.18
C SER A 82 -5.67 32.66 -9.80
N THR A 83 -4.77 32.16 -8.95
CA THR A 83 -3.57 31.39 -9.37
C THR A 83 -3.77 29.89 -9.30
N TRP A 84 -4.95 29.44 -8.85
CA TRP A 84 -5.24 28.05 -8.49
C TRP A 84 -4.84 27.04 -9.58
N LEU A 85 -5.30 27.24 -10.82
CA LEU A 85 -4.98 26.32 -11.92
C LEU A 85 -3.48 26.31 -12.22
N ARG A 86 -2.85 27.49 -12.22
CA ARG A 86 -1.43 27.63 -12.50
C ARG A 86 -0.58 26.92 -11.43
N ASP A 87 -0.96 27.04 -10.17
CA ASP A 87 -0.27 26.41 -9.04
C ASP A 87 -0.44 24.88 -9.09
N ASN A 88 -1.62 24.38 -9.45
CA ASN A 88 -1.85 22.96 -9.70
C ASN A 88 -0.97 22.46 -10.85
N VAL A 89 -1.00 23.12 -12.01
CA VAL A 89 -0.18 22.75 -13.17
C VAL A 89 1.32 22.76 -12.81
N ASN A 90 1.80 23.75 -12.04
CA ASN A 90 3.20 23.79 -11.61
C ASN A 90 3.56 22.63 -10.68
N THR A 91 2.69 22.30 -9.73
CA THR A 91 2.86 21.12 -8.86
C THR A 91 2.97 19.84 -9.69
N TRP A 92 2.11 19.69 -10.70
CA TRP A 92 2.16 18.55 -11.63
C TRP A 92 3.47 18.48 -12.42
N LYS A 93 3.99 19.61 -12.91
CA LYS A 93 5.29 19.66 -13.60
C LYS A 93 6.41 19.12 -12.71
N GLU A 94 6.46 19.58 -11.46
CA GLU A 94 7.46 19.13 -10.50
C GLU A 94 7.36 17.63 -10.21
N LYS A 95 6.15 17.14 -9.92
CA LYS A 95 5.91 15.72 -9.62
C LYS A 95 6.22 14.80 -10.81
N ILE A 96 5.84 15.17 -12.03
CA ILE A 96 6.13 14.37 -13.23
C ILE A 96 7.63 14.35 -13.55
N LYS A 97 8.31 15.48 -13.35
CA LYS A 97 9.78 15.54 -13.45
C LYS A 97 10.45 14.62 -12.43
N ASN A 98 9.98 14.60 -11.19
CA ASN A 98 10.50 13.70 -10.14
C ASN A 98 10.24 12.21 -10.46
N ALA A 99 9.11 11.91 -11.12
CA ALA A 99 8.80 10.59 -11.66
C ALA A 99 9.66 10.20 -12.89
N LYS A 100 10.63 11.04 -13.29
CA LYS A 100 11.53 10.84 -14.44
C LYS A 100 10.80 10.68 -15.77
N LEU A 101 9.63 11.28 -15.91
CA LEU A 101 8.86 11.29 -17.14
C LEU A 101 8.96 12.68 -17.79
N ASN A 102 9.32 12.71 -19.07
CA ASN A 102 9.31 13.96 -19.83
C ASN A 102 7.86 14.41 -20.07
N TYR A 103 7.63 15.72 -20.15
CA TYR A 103 6.28 16.24 -20.36
C TYR A 103 6.26 17.48 -21.26
N ASP A 104 5.12 17.67 -21.91
CA ASP A 104 4.74 18.92 -22.57
C ASP A 104 3.53 19.53 -21.85
N VAL A 105 3.42 20.87 -21.85
CA VAL A 105 2.19 21.55 -21.45
C VAL A 105 1.37 21.82 -22.71
N ILE A 106 0.14 21.33 -22.75
CA ILE A 106 -0.75 21.47 -23.91
C ILE A 106 -1.94 22.37 -23.58
N SER A 107 -2.53 22.95 -24.63
CA SER A 107 -3.74 23.78 -24.52
C SER A 107 -5.01 22.99 -24.86
N ASP A 108 -6.17 23.56 -24.54
CA ASP A 108 -7.49 23.01 -24.88
C ASP A 108 -7.58 22.68 -26.38
N GLN A 109 -7.13 23.60 -27.24
CA GLN A 109 -7.10 23.44 -28.71
C GLN A 109 -6.30 22.20 -29.16
N THR A 110 -5.24 21.81 -28.43
CA THR A 110 -4.45 20.61 -28.74
C THR A 110 -5.31 19.35 -28.59
N ILE A 111 -6.19 19.32 -27.60
CA ILE A 111 -7.14 18.23 -27.38
C ILE A 111 -8.24 18.28 -28.43
N GLU A 112 -8.83 19.45 -28.68
CA GLU A 112 -9.90 19.64 -29.68
C GLU A 112 -9.51 19.26 -31.11
N LEU A 113 -8.24 19.45 -31.47
CA LEU A 113 -7.70 19.08 -32.78
C LEU A 113 -7.22 17.61 -32.83
N GLY A 114 -7.34 16.85 -31.74
CA GLY A 114 -6.90 15.46 -31.68
C GLY A 114 -5.37 15.26 -31.72
N GLN A 115 -4.59 16.31 -31.46
CA GLN A 115 -3.12 16.25 -31.54
C GLN A 115 -2.47 15.55 -30.33
N HIS A 116 -3.24 15.33 -29.27
CA HIS A 116 -2.81 14.68 -28.03
C HIS A 116 -2.73 13.14 -28.12
N TYR A 117 -3.24 12.51 -29.20
CA TYR A 117 -3.28 11.05 -29.33
C TYR A 117 -1.91 10.35 -29.30
N GLU A 118 -0.83 11.09 -29.52
CA GLU A 118 0.52 10.53 -29.51
C GLU A 118 1.14 10.44 -28.12
N TYR A 119 0.60 11.11 -27.11
CA TYR A 119 1.16 11.07 -25.76
C TYR A 119 0.85 9.75 -25.05
N LYS A 120 1.75 9.35 -24.15
CA LYS A 120 1.58 8.13 -23.34
C LYS A 120 0.59 8.31 -22.21
N LEU A 121 0.50 9.54 -21.72
CA LEU A 121 -0.29 9.93 -20.55
C LEU A 121 -0.81 11.36 -20.75
N ILE A 122 -2.10 11.58 -20.52
CA ILE A 122 -2.68 12.92 -20.42
C ILE A 122 -3.03 13.19 -18.96
N ILE A 123 -2.64 14.36 -18.48
CA ILE A 123 -2.86 14.82 -17.11
C ILE A 123 -3.86 15.96 -17.16
N LEU A 124 -4.91 15.83 -16.36
CA LEU A 124 -6.00 16.81 -16.23
C LEU A 124 -5.95 17.40 -14.81
N PRO A 125 -5.16 18.45 -14.59
CA PRO A 125 -4.95 19.04 -13.27
C PRO A 125 -6.14 19.93 -12.90
N GLY A 126 -7.14 19.38 -12.22
CA GLY A 126 -8.33 20.13 -11.82
C GLY A 126 -9.13 20.71 -12.99
N ALA A 127 -9.14 20.04 -14.15
CA ALA A 127 -9.76 20.53 -15.39
C ALA A 127 -11.31 20.46 -15.34
N LYS A 128 -11.93 21.40 -14.63
CA LYS A 128 -13.38 21.46 -14.38
C LYS A 128 -14.22 21.79 -15.62
N SER A 129 -13.68 22.61 -16.52
CA SER A 129 -14.38 23.08 -17.71
C SER A 129 -13.68 22.55 -18.96
N LEU A 130 -14.43 21.84 -19.82
CA LEU A 130 -13.95 21.27 -21.09
C LEU A 130 -15.04 21.40 -22.17
N SER A 131 -14.64 21.57 -23.43
CA SER A 131 -15.54 21.60 -24.57
C SER A 131 -16.06 20.20 -24.94
N ASP A 132 -17.16 20.13 -25.70
CA ASP A 132 -17.69 18.83 -26.16
C ASP A 132 -16.69 18.07 -27.03
N LYS A 133 -15.88 18.80 -27.81
CA LYS A 133 -14.81 18.21 -28.63
C LYS A 133 -13.74 17.61 -27.74
N GLU A 134 -13.30 18.31 -26.70
CA GLU A 134 -12.30 17.79 -25.77
C GLU A 134 -12.78 16.50 -25.09
N ILE A 135 -14.02 16.51 -24.60
CA ILE A 135 -14.64 15.34 -23.95
C ILE A 135 -14.67 14.14 -24.92
N MET A 136 -15.17 14.33 -26.14
CA MET A 136 -15.20 13.28 -27.16
C MET A 136 -13.81 12.75 -27.48
N HIS A 137 -12.84 13.65 -27.67
CA HIS A 137 -11.48 13.29 -28.04
C HIS A 137 -10.74 12.56 -26.91
N LEU A 138 -10.90 12.98 -25.66
CA LEU A 138 -10.35 12.32 -24.47
C LEU A 138 -10.95 10.91 -24.30
N LYS A 139 -12.27 10.76 -24.40
CA LYS A 139 -12.92 9.43 -24.35
C LYS A 139 -12.34 8.49 -25.41
N ARG A 140 -12.25 8.97 -26.65
CA ARG A 140 -11.64 8.21 -27.75
C ARG A 140 -10.17 7.88 -27.50
N TYR A 141 -9.40 8.78 -26.89
CA TYR A 141 -8.00 8.53 -26.55
C TYR A 141 -7.88 7.35 -25.57
N VAL A 142 -8.68 7.37 -24.50
CA VAL A 142 -8.65 6.28 -23.50
C VAL A 142 -9.20 4.98 -24.09
N GLU A 143 -10.30 5.02 -24.85
CA GLU A 143 -10.83 3.84 -25.54
C GLU A 143 -9.78 3.12 -26.39
N ASN A 144 -8.88 3.88 -27.02
CA ASN A 144 -7.82 3.37 -27.88
C ASN A 144 -6.51 3.01 -27.15
N GLY A 145 -6.51 2.99 -25.81
CA GLY A 145 -5.35 2.55 -25.01
C GLY A 145 -4.60 3.66 -24.30
N GLY A 146 -5.03 4.91 -24.46
CA GLY A 146 -4.47 6.06 -23.76
C GLY A 146 -4.69 6.04 -22.25
N SER A 147 -3.83 6.72 -21.50
CA SER A 147 -3.91 6.80 -20.04
C SER A 147 -4.24 8.23 -19.57
N LEU A 148 -5.14 8.36 -18.57
CA LEU A 148 -5.47 9.63 -17.91
C LEU A 148 -5.04 9.65 -16.44
N PHE A 149 -4.46 10.75 -16.00
CA PHE A 149 -4.31 11.05 -14.56
C PHE A 149 -5.06 12.35 -14.25
N VAL A 150 -6.06 12.26 -13.37
CA VAL A 150 -7.02 13.34 -13.17
C VAL A 150 -7.15 13.68 -11.70
N THR A 151 -7.24 14.97 -11.39
CA THR A 151 -7.58 15.48 -10.05
C THR A 151 -8.90 16.24 -10.06
N GLY A 152 -9.58 16.27 -8.91
CA GLY A 152 -10.79 17.06 -8.69
C GLY A 152 -12.00 16.55 -9.48
N GLY A 153 -12.88 17.47 -9.90
CA GLY A 153 -14.10 17.18 -10.65
C GLY A 153 -13.94 17.53 -12.12
N PRO A 154 -13.47 16.61 -12.98
CA PRO A 154 -13.20 16.92 -14.38
C PRO A 154 -14.48 17.05 -15.19
N ALA A 155 -14.45 17.98 -16.16
CA ALA A 155 -15.50 18.13 -17.18
C ALA A 155 -16.92 18.37 -16.62
N THR A 156 -17.05 18.99 -15.45
CA THR A 156 -18.35 19.30 -14.84
C THR A 156 -18.99 20.57 -15.40
N PHE A 157 -18.24 21.36 -16.16
CA PHE A 157 -18.70 22.56 -16.85
C PHE A 157 -18.36 22.53 -18.35
N SER A 158 -19.13 23.25 -19.16
CA SER A 158 -18.80 23.52 -20.56
C SER A 158 -17.69 24.54 -20.70
N ASP A 159 -17.16 24.71 -21.90
CA ASP A 159 -16.19 25.73 -22.29
C ASP A 159 -16.71 27.17 -22.11
N GLU A 160 -18.03 27.37 -22.03
CA GLU A 160 -18.66 28.63 -21.64
C GLU A 160 -19.03 28.71 -20.15
N GLY A 161 -18.56 27.76 -19.33
CA GLY A 161 -18.80 27.74 -17.89
C GLY A 161 -20.20 27.30 -17.46
N LYS A 162 -20.98 26.65 -18.34
CA LYS A 162 -22.31 26.14 -17.98
C LYS A 162 -22.19 24.80 -17.27
N TRP A 163 -22.92 24.63 -16.17
CA TRP A 163 -22.97 23.36 -15.45
C TRP A 163 -23.47 22.21 -16.33
N ARG A 164 -22.69 21.12 -16.41
CA ARG A 164 -22.97 19.91 -17.22
C ARG A 164 -23.25 18.66 -16.39
N GLY A 165 -23.01 18.70 -15.07
CA GLY A 165 -23.16 17.51 -14.23
C GLY A 165 -21.92 16.61 -14.26
N TRP A 166 -22.12 15.32 -13.98
CA TRP A 166 -21.04 14.36 -13.71
C TRP A 166 -20.97 13.22 -14.75
N ASP A 167 -21.52 13.43 -15.95
CA ASP A 167 -21.65 12.37 -16.95
C ASP A 167 -20.30 11.82 -17.41
N PHE A 168 -19.32 12.69 -17.67
CA PHE A 168 -17.95 12.27 -18.01
C PHE A 168 -17.33 11.43 -16.89
N PHE A 169 -17.48 11.88 -15.64
CA PHE A 169 -16.96 11.21 -14.45
C PHE A 169 -17.58 9.80 -14.31
N LYS A 170 -18.89 9.69 -14.49
CA LYS A 170 -19.62 8.44 -14.42
C LYS A 170 -19.24 7.47 -15.53
N GLU A 171 -19.20 7.95 -16.77
CA GLU A 171 -18.92 7.12 -17.93
C GLU A 171 -17.45 6.68 -18.00
N VAL A 172 -16.51 7.60 -17.85
CA VAL A 172 -15.08 7.27 -18.01
C VAL A 172 -14.55 6.53 -16.80
N PHE A 173 -14.94 6.92 -15.58
CA PHE A 173 -14.37 6.30 -14.38
C PHE A 173 -15.26 5.22 -13.75
N GLY A 174 -16.52 5.07 -14.17
CA GLY A 174 -17.43 4.09 -13.56
C GLY A 174 -17.73 4.41 -12.09
N MET A 175 -17.78 5.71 -11.77
CA MET A 175 -17.98 6.21 -10.41
C MET A 175 -19.10 7.24 -10.37
N ASN A 176 -19.82 7.30 -9.27
CA ASN A 176 -20.78 8.37 -9.03
C ASN A 176 -20.19 9.45 -8.14
N PHE A 177 -20.45 10.70 -8.46
CA PHE A 177 -20.23 11.78 -7.49
C PHE A 177 -21.21 11.62 -6.33
N ASN A 178 -20.73 11.76 -5.10
CA ASN A 178 -21.57 11.76 -3.92
C ASN A 178 -21.71 13.19 -3.36
N ARG A 179 -20.59 13.81 -2.93
CA ARG A 179 -20.58 15.16 -2.38
C ARG A 179 -19.18 15.78 -2.39
N GLU A 180 -19.13 17.11 -2.28
CA GLU A 180 -17.91 17.83 -1.94
C GLU A 180 -17.71 17.88 -0.42
N ILE A 181 -16.46 17.86 0.02
CA ILE A 181 -16.06 18.18 1.39
C ILE A 181 -16.05 19.69 1.53
N LYS A 182 -16.85 20.21 2.45
CA LYS A 182 -16.89 21.65 2.73
C LYS A 182 -15.63 22.07 3.49
N PRO A 183 -15.15 23.31 3.30
CA PRO A 183 -13.97 23.84 3.98
C PRO A 183 -14.27 24.26 5.44
N GLU A 184 -14.94 23.40 6.20
CA GLU A 184 -15.32 23.63 7.59
C GLU A 184 -14.21 23.22 8.57
N GLU A 185 -13.46 22.16 8.23
CA GLU A 185 -12.27 21.69 8.96
C GLU A 185 -11.02 22.04 8.16
N THR A 186 -9.87 22.30 8.79
CA THR A 186 -8.63 22.60 8.05
C THR A 186 -8.19 21.47 7.12
N TYR A 187 -8.42 20.22 7.52
CA TYR A 187 -8.09 19.04 6.75
C TYR A 187 -9.06 17.89 7.04
N LYS A 188 -9.15 16.96 6.10
CA LYS A 188 -9.80 15.66 6.27
C LYS A 188 -8.76 14.54 6.29
N VAL A 189 -9.04 13.51 7.07
CA VAL A 189 -8.26 12.25 7.08
C VAL A 189 -8.66 11.44 5.85
N HIS A 190 -7.67 10.92 5.15
CA HIS A 190 -7.86 10.17 3.91
C HIS A 190 -7.07 8.86 3.99
N THR A 191 -7.77 7.73 4.08
CA THR A 191 -7.18 6.43 4.39
C THR A 191 -6.88 5.65 3.11
N LEU A 192 -5.63 5.20 2.95
CA LEU A 192 -5.18 4.40 1.82
C LEU A 192 -5.31 2.89 2.11
N ARG A 193 -5.83 2.14 1.13
CA ARG A 193 -5.84 0.68 1.18
C ARG A 193 -4.46 0.11 0.88
N GLY A 194 -4.14 -1.00 1.52
CA GLY A 194 -2.94 -1.78 1.30
C GLY A 194 -2.97 -2.67 0.07
N ASN A 195 -1.82 -3.27 -0.23
CA ASN A 195 -1.68 -4.37 -1.19
C ASN A 195 -2.20 -4.10 -2.61
N LEU A 196 -2.28 -2.84 -3.05
CA LEU A 196 -2.63 -2.46 -4.42
C LEU A 196 -1.38 -2.03 -5.20
N PRO A 197 -1.39 -2.07 -6.55
CA PRO A 197 -0.29 -1.56 -7.37
C PRO A 197 0.06 -0.11 -7.05
N LEU A 198 -0.93 0.74 -6.78
CA LEU A 198 -0.78 2.16 -6.45
C LEU A 198 -0.21 2.38 -5.03
N THR A 199 -0.49 1.48 -4.09
CA THR A 199 -0.06 1.61 -2.69
C THR A 199 1.10 0.69 -2.34
N ALA A 200 1.78 0.15 -3.35
CA ALA A 200 2.98 -0.66 -3.19
C ALA A 200 4.02 0.08 -2.32
N GLN A 201 4.50 -0.60 -1.27
CA GLN A 201 5.47 -0.08 -0.30
C GLN A 201 4.99 1.12 0.53
N ILE A 202 3.69 1.36 0.61
CA ILE A 202 3.07 2.28 1.57
C ILE A 202 2.48 1.43 2.71
N PRO A 203 2.64 1.84 3.99
CA PRO A 203 2.00 1.12 5.08
C PRO A 203 0.49 0.99 4.85
N THR A 204 -0.07 -0.18 5.11
CA THR A 204 -1.50 -0.39 4.90
C THR A 204 -2.35 0.40 5.90
N GLY A 205 -3.45 0.97 5.41
CA GLY A 205 -4.30 1.88 6.18
C GLY A 205 -3.66 3.25 6.38
N TYR A 206 -2.58 3.60 5.64
CA TYR A 206 -1.89 4.86 5.85
C TYR A 206 -2.84 6.04 5.64
N THR A 207 -2.87 6.97 6.59
CA THR A 207 -3.72 8.15 6.49
C THR A 207 -2.94 9.35 6.00
N LEU A 208 -3.48 10.05 5.00
CA LEU A 208 -3.02 11.35 4.57
C LEU A 208 -3.92 12.41 5.17
N LYS A 209 -3.36 13.58 5.50
CA LYS A 209 -4.13 14.77 5.82
C LYS A 209 -4.27 15.60 4.54
N VAL A 210 -5.50 15.77 4.07
CA VAL A 210 -5.80 16.55 2.86
C VAL A 210 -6.57 17.78 3.27
N ALA A 211 -6.02 18.94 2.95
CA ALA A 211 -6.67 20.21 3.22
C ALA A 211 -7.98 20.34 2.43
N THR A 212 -8.98 20.97 3.06
CA THR A 212 -10.36 21.01 2.54
C THR A 212 -10.67 22.26 1.71
N TRP A 213 -9.73 23.22 1.63
CA TRP A 213 -9.94 24.49 0.91
C TRP A 213 -10.19 24.29 -0.60
N ASP A 214 -9.68 23.20 -1.17
CA ASP A 214 -9.93 22.77 -2.55
C ASP A 214 -11.25 22.04 -2.76
N ARG A 215 -12.04 21.86 -1.70
CA ARG A 215 -13.29 21.08 -1.69
C ARG A 215 -13.13 19.68 -2.30
N PRO A 216 -12.34 18.79 -1.66
CA PRO A 216 -12.20 17.42 -2.15
C PRO A 216 -13.53 16.69 -2.35
N ILE A 217 -13.53 15.64 -3.15
CA ILE A 217 -14.75 14.95 -3.59
C ILE A 217 -14.87 13.56 -2.96
N TYR A 218 -16.06 13.26 -2.46
CA TYR A 218 -16.52 11.90 -2.18
C TYR A 218 -17.10 11.32 -3.47
N ALA A 219 -16.62 10.14 -3.85
CA ALA A 219 -17.20 9.35 -4.92
C ALA A 219 -17.63 7.97 -4.43
N GLU A 220 -18.46 7.31 -5.23
CA GLU A 220 -18.85 5.91 -5.05
C GLU A 220 -18.41 5.12 -6.29
N VAL A 221 -17.70 4.01 -6.10
CA VAL A 221 -17.34 3.11 -7.20
C VAL A 221 -18.53 2.23 -7.55
N LEU A 222 -18.98 2.27 -8.81
CA LEU A 222 -20.15 1.52 -9.28
C LEU A 222 -19.77 0.30 -10.14
N GLU A 223 -18.64 0.37 -10.84
CA GLU A 223 -18.27 -0.62 -11.84
C GLU A 223 -17.08 -1.51 -11.42
N PRO A 224 -17.09 -2.81 -11.77
CA PRO A 224 -16.01 -3.74 -11.40
C PRO A 224 -14.67 -3.45 -12.10
N ARG A 225 -14.66 -2.65 -13.17
CA ARG A 225 -13.43 -2.22 -13.86
C ARG A 225 -12.66 -1.14 -13.09
N THR A 226 -13.26 -0.62 -12.02
CA THR A 226 -12.75 0.47 -11.19
C THR A 226 -12.46 -0.05 -9.80
N THR A 227 -11.27 0.22 -9.30
CA THR A 227 -10.82 -0.17 -7.96
C THR A 227 -10.71 1.07 -7.10
N GLN A 228 -11.44 1.09 -5.99
CA GLN A 228 -11.28 2.08 -4.93
C GLN A 228 -9.94 1.86 -4.22
N VAL A 229 -9.10 2.90 -4.16
CA VAL A 229 -7.77 2.86 -3.51
C VAL A 229 -7.83 3.42 -2.10
N SER A 230 -8.77 4.33 -1.84
CA SER A 230 -8.85 5.05 -0.58
C SER A 230 -10.27 5.49 -0.26
N PHE A 231 -10.46 6.02 0.94
CA PHE A 231 -11.72 6.59 1.38
C PHE A 231 -11.53 7.72 2.39
N TRP A 232 -12.55 8.56 2.51
CA TRP A 232 -12.57 9.71 3.42
C TRP A 232 -13.25 9.44 4.77
N TYR A 233 -14.09 8.40 4.84
CA TYR A 233 -14.87 8.10 6.04
C TYR A 233 -13.95 7.74 7.22
N ASP A 234 -13.99 8.56 8.27
CA ASP A 234 -13.27 8.33 9.52
C ASP A 234 -14.19 7.72 10.58
N PHE A 235 -14.10 6.40 10.79
CA PHE A 235 -14.92 5.66 11.76
C PHE A 235 -14.76 6.15 13.22
N ARG A 236 -13.70 6.91 13.53
CA ARG A 236 -13.47 7.46 14.87
C ARG A 236 -14.19 8.78 15.10
N LYS A 237 -14.53 9.50 14.02
CA LYS A 237 -15.09 10.87 14.08
C LYS A 237 -16.48 10.99 13.48
N GLU A 238 -16.82 10.14 12.53
CA GLU A 238 -18.05 10.24 11.75
C GLU A 238 -19.09 9.20 12.22
N ALA A 239 -20.32 9.67 12.40
CA ALA A 239 -21.45 8.80 12.64
C ALA A 239 -21.88 8.10 11.34
N GLY A 240 -22.50 6.92 11.46
CA GLY A 240 -23.05 6.16 10.33
C GLY A 240 -22.57 4.72 10.27
N LEU A 241 -23.04 4.01 9.25
CA LEU A 241 -22.63 2.64 8.96
C LEU A 241 -21.28 2.65 8.25
N VAL A 242 -20.32 1.88 8.76
CA VAL A 242 -18.93 1.90 8.26
C VAL A 242 -18.87 1.38 6.83
N ARG A 243 -19.63 0.32 6.52
CA ARG A 243 -19.64 -0.27 5.16
C ARG A 243 -20.10 0.76 4.12
N GLU A 244 -21.21 1.43 4.40
CA GLU A 244 -21.77 2.46 3.53
C GLU A 244 -20.84 3.68 3.46
N GLY A 245 -20.30 4.11 4.61
CA GLY A 245 -19.37 5.22 4.71
C GLY A 245 -18.16 5.03 3.81
N ILE A 246 -17.52 3.87 3.84
CA ILE A 246 -16.37 3.54 2.98
C ILE A 246 -16.77 3.48 1.51
N GLN A 247 -17.86 2.78 1.20
CA GLN A 247 -18.32 2.60 -0.19
C GLN A 247 -18.60 3.94 -0.87
N LYS A 248 -19.23 4.88 -0.15
CA LYS A 248 -19.68 6.16 -0.68
C LYS A 248 -18.66 7.29 -0.52
N SER A 249 -17.45 7.01 -0.08
CA SER A 249 -16.44 8.03 0.22
C SER A 249 -15.09 7.78 -0.46
N ALA A 250 -15.07 7.13 -1.62
CA ALA A 250 -13.86 6.98 -2.41
C ALA A 250 -13.20 8.35 -2.67
N GLY A 251 -11.91 8.45 -2.38
CA GLY A 251 -11.10 9.65 -2.64
C GLY A 251 -10.02 9.45 -3.69
N ILE A 252 -9.67 8.20 -3.99
CA ILE A 252 -8.78 7.80 -5.07
C ILE A 252 -9.33 6.51 -5.67
N ALA A 253 -9.32 6.45 -7.00
CA ALA A 253 -9.65 5.24 -7.74
C ALA A 253 -8.76 5.09 -8.96
N TYR A 254 -8.59 3.84 -9.41
CA TYR A 254 -7.96 3.55 -10.70
C TYR A 254 -8.74 2.46 -11.42
N GLY A 255 -8.63 2.43 -12.74
CA GLY A 255 -9.38 1.48 -13.54
C GLY A 255 -9.13 1.61 -15.03
N THR A 256 -9.90 0.86 -15.80
CA THR A 256 -9.79 0.87 -17.26
C THR A 256 -11.03 1.45 -17.89
N TYR A 257 -10.92 2.07 -19.06
CA TYR A 257 -12.04 2.48 -19.91
C TYR A 257 -11.68 2.15 -21.37
N GLY A 258 -12.47 1.28 -22.01
CA GLY A 258 -12.03 0.60 -23.24
C GLY A 258 -10.69 -0.12 -23.03
N LYS A 259 -9.68 0.20 -23.84
CA LYS A 259 -8.33 -0.37 -23.72
C LYS A 259 -7.39 0.43 -22.82
N GLY A 260 -7.77 1.64 -22.45
CA GLY A 260 -6.93 2.58 -21.71
C GLY A 260 -7.10 2.49 -20.20
N ARG A 261 -6.41 3.41 -19.52
CA ARG A 261 -6.32 3.44 -18.06
C ARG A 261 -6.63 4.81 -17.50
N PHE A 262 -7.12 4.85 -16.28
CA PHE A 262 -7.24 6.09 -15.54
C PHE A 262 -6.82 5.92 -14.08
N VAL A 263 -6.29 7.00 -13.52
CA VAL A 263 -6.19 7.23 -12.08
C VAL A 263 -6.87 8.55 -11.80
N TRP A 264 -7.75 8.56 -10.80
CA TRP A 264 -8.46 9.75 -10.35
C TRP A 264 -8.19 9.99 -8.87
N TYR A 265 -7.82 11.22 -8.53
CA TYR A 265 -7.75 11.72 -7.16
C TYR A 265 -8.86 12.77 -6.97
N GLY A 266 -9.68 12.61 -5.94
CA GLY A 266 -10.74 13.55 -5.60
C GLY A 266 -10.24 14.85 -4.95
N PHE A 267 -8.94 15.13 -4.99
CA PHE A 267 -8.30 16.30 -4.39
C PHE A 267 -7.09 16.72 -5.23
N GLU A 268 -6.59 17.94 -5.04
CA GLU A 268 -5.41 18.44 -5.76
C GLU A 268 -4.10 18.06 -5.06
N LEU A 269 -3.01 17.92 -5.81
CA LEU A 269 -1.74 17.42 -5.25
C LEU A 269 -1.11 18.36 -4.20
N ASN A 270 -1.40 19.66 -4.30
CA ASN A 270 -0.96 20.70 -3.36
C ASN A 270 -1.83 20.80 -2.10
N SER A 271 -2.96 20.08 -2.02
CA SER A 271 -3.80 20.04 -0.81
C SER A 271 -3.26 19.08 0.25
N ILE A 272 -2.25 18.25 -0.05
CA ILE A 272 -1.63 17.39 0.96
C ILE A 272 -0.90 18.24 2.00
N ILE A 273 -1.15 17.97 3.27
CA ILE A 273 -0.42 18.58 4.39
C ILE A 273 0.11 17.48 5.30
N GLY A 274 1.23 17.73 5.98
CA GLY A 274 1.79 16.74 6.88
C GLY A 274 3.28 16.92 7.15
N VAL A 275 3.85 15.93 7.82
CA VAL A 275 5.27 15.85 8.14
C VAL A 275 6.04 15.15 7.03
N GLN A 276 7.38 15.13 7.10
CA GLN A 276 8.26 14.55 6.08
C GLN A 276 7.81 13.15 5.60
N LYS A 277 7.36 12.31 6.53
CA LYS A 277 6.90 10.95 6.23
C LYS A 277 5.65 10.92 5.35
N ASP A 278 4.71 11.84 5.55
CA ASP A 278 3.51 11.96 4.72
C ASP A 278 3.88 12.28 3.27
N TRP A 279 4.84 13.19 3.10
CA TRP A 279 5.38 13.54 1.78
C TRP A 279 6.09 12.37 1.09
N ILE A 280 6.85 11.56 1.83
CA ILE A 280 7.51 10.36 1.28
C ILE A 280 6.47 9.35 0.79
N ASN A 281 5.43 9.08 1.59
CA ASN A 281 4.39 8.13 1.22
C ASN A 281 3.51 8.65 0.08
N PHE A 282 3.21 9.95 0.06
CA PHE A 282 2.48 10.57 -1.05
C PHE A 282 3.29 10.54 -2.36
N GLU A 283 4.61 10.78 -2.30
CA GLU A 283 5.49 10.67 -3.47
C GLU A 283 5.53 9.24 -4.01
N ARG A 284 5.58 8.23 -3.13
CA ARG A 284 5.45 6.81 -3.52
C ARG A 284 4.11 6.53 -4.20
N LEU A 285 3.02 7.01 -3.61
CA LEU A 285 1.67 6.87 -4.17
C LEU A 285 1.59 7.48 -5.58
N PHE A 286 2.10 8.70 -5.75
CA PHE A 286 2.16 9.38 -7.03
C PHE A 286 2.97 8.60 -8.07
N ASN A 287 4.18 8.18 -7.72
CA ASN A 287 5.06 7.44 -8.64
C ASN A 287 4.48 6.07 -9.02
N ASN A 288 3.84 5.38 -8.09
CA ASN A 288 3.14 4.13 -8.37
C ASN A 288 1.94 4.35 -9.30
N SER A 289 1.18 5.44 -9.13
CA SER A 289 0.09 5.83 -10.04
C SER A 289 0.60 6.08 -11.46
N VAL A 290 1.70 6.84 -11.61
CA VAL A 290 2.34 7.06 -12.91
C VAL A 290 2.81 5.74 -13.52
N ASN A 291 3.52 4.91 -12.75
CA ASN A 291 4.01 3.61 -13.21
C ASN A 291 2.85 2.72 -13.70
N TRP A 292 1.76 2.66 -12.94
CA TRP A 292 0.58 1.89 -13.31
C TRP A 292 -0.05 2.42 -14.61
N LEU A 293 -0.19 3.75 -14.76
CA LEU A 293 -0.72 4.37 -15.97
C LEU A 293 0.14 4.12 -17.21
N ILE A 294 1.46 4.01 -17.06
CA ILE A 294 2.38 3.78 -18.17
C ILE A 294 2.80 2.31 -18.32
N TYR A 295 2.08 1.38 -17.67
CA TYR A 295 2.30 -0.07 -17.75
C TYR A 295 3.68 -0.54 -17.25
N ASN A 296 4.30 0.24 -16.37
CA ASN A 296 5.50 -0.14 -15.63
C ASN A 296 5.11 -0.96 -14.39
N PRO A 297 5.95 -1.92 -13.96
CA PRO A 297 5.62 -2.77 -12.83
C PRO A 297 5.67 -2.04 -11.49
N THR A 298 5.06 -2.63 -10.47
CA THR A 298 5.28 -2.29 -9.05
C THR A 298 5.46 -3.56 -8.23
N ALA A 299 6.16 -3.50 -7.10
CA ALA A 299 6.39 -4.68 -6.28
C ALA A 299 6.50 -4.37 -4.79
N PHE A 300 6.09 -5.32 -3.96
CA PHE A 300 6.15 -5.24 -2.50
C PHE A 300 6.13 -6.63 -1.85
N VAL A 301 6.62 -6.73 -0.60
CA VAL A 301 6.43 -7.89 0.27
C VAL A 301 5.03 -7.82 0.87
N LYS A 302 4.23 -8.88 0.79
CA LYS A 302 2.88 -8.89 1.38
C LYS A 302 2.91 -8.57 2.87
N ASP A 303 1.90 -7.86 3.36
CA ASP A 303 1.77 -7.53 4.78
C ASP A 303 1.49 -8.74 5.66
N TRP A 304 0.84 -9.78 5.12
CA TRP A 304 0.39 -10.96 5.86
C TRP A 304 0.85 -12.25 5.18
N PRO A 305 1.01 -13.35 5.93
CA PRO A 305 1.34 -14.64 5.35
C PRO A 305 0.23 -15.09 4.39
N SER A 306 0.61 -15.74 3.29
CA SER A 306 -0.38 -16.35 2.39
C SER A 306 -1.17 -17.45 3.12
N PRO A 307 -2.49 -17.56 2.92
CA PRO A 307 -3.34 -16.88 1.94
C PRO A 307 -4.10 -15.65 2.49
N TYR A 308 -3.65 -15.06 3.60
CA TYR A 308 -4.40 -14.02 4.30
C TYR A 308 -4.20 -12.63 3.67
N GLU A 309 -5.22 -11.78 3.74
CA GLU A 309 -5.21 -10.37 3.28
C GLU A 309 -5.31 -9.36 4.43
N ALA A 310 -5.65 -9.83 5.63
CA ALA A 310 -5.68 -9.07 6.87
C ALA A 310 -5.35 -9.98 8.05
N ALA A 311 -5.04 -9.40 9.21
CA ALA A 311 -4.77 -10.13 10.45
C ALA A 311 -5.68 -9.66 11.58
N MET A 312 -5.81 -10.49 12.62
CA MET A 312 -6.58 -10.19 13.83
C MET A 312 -5.79 -10.61 15.06
N ILE A 313 -5.75 -9.73 16.06
CA ILE A 313 -5.31 -10.05 17.42
C ILE A 313 -6.45 -9.72 18.40
N ILE A 314 -6.52 -10.48 19.48
CA ILE A 314 -7.48 -10.24 20.56
C ILE A 314 -6.69 -9.80 21.79
N ILE A 315 -7.14 -8.71 22.41
CA ILE A 315 -6.48 -8.11 23.56
C ILE A 315 -7.47 -8.05 24.73
N PRO A 316 -7.49 -9.09 25.58
CA PRO A 316 -8.27 -9.06 26.82
C PRO A 316 -7.60 -8.13 27.83
N THR A 317 -8.35 -7.13 28.28
CA THR A 317 -7.94 -6.14 29.27
C THR A 317 -8.72 -6.38 30.57
N ILE A 318 -7.99 -6.55 31.67
CA ILE A 318 -8.53 -6.89 32.98
C ILE A 318 -8.49 -5.64 33.84
N ASN A 319 -9.67 -5.15 34.16
CA ASN A 319 -9.89 -3.96 34.98
C ASN A 319 -10.97 -4.26 36.02
N GLU A 320 -12.15 -3.64 35.93
CA GLU A 320 -13.24 -3.93 36.85
C GLU A 320 -13.82 -5.34 36.61
N GLN A 321 -14.33 -5.97 37.67
CA GLN A 321 -14.92 -7.32 37.62
C GLN A 321 -13.97 -8.39 37.02
N PRO A 322 -12.74 -8.55 37.56
CA PRO A 322 -11.69 -9.36 36.93
C PRO A 322 -12.07 -10.84 36.72
N GLN A 323 -13.04 -11.37 37.48
CA GLN A 323 -13.52 -12.74 37.33
C GLN A 323 -14.18 -13.03 35.97
N ASN A 324 -14.69 -12.00 35.29
CA ASN A 324 -15.30 -12.11 33.96
C ASN A 324 -14.30 -12.56 32.89
N ILE A 325 -12.98 -12.47 33.15
CA ILE A 325 -11.96 -13.02 32.24
C ILE A 325 -12.11 -14.54 32.04
N SER A 326 -12.75 -15.25 32.97
CA SER A 326 -13.04 -16.67 32.81
C SER A 326 -13.96 -16.95 31.62
N ASN A 327 -14.81 -16.00 31.22
CA ASN A 327 -15.74 -16.15 30.11
C ASN A 327 -15.03 -16.32 28.76
N ILE A 328 -13.85 -15.70 28.58
CA ILE A 328 -13.05 -15.91 27.35
C ILE A 328 -12.48 -17.32 27.27
N SER A 329 -12.23 -17.95 28.41
CA SER A 329 -11.67 -19.31 28.45
C SER A 329 -12.66 -20.34 27.93
N ASN A 330 -13.96 -20.10 28.12
CA ASN A 330 -15.02 -20.96 27.59
C ASN A 330 -15.11 -20.90 26.05
N ILE A 331 -14.56 -19.86 25.42
CA ILE A 331 -14.57 -19.68 23.95
C ILE A 331 -13.44 -20.48 23.29
N PHE A 332 -12.27 -20.55 23.92
CA PHE A 332 -11.06 -21.16 23.36
C PHE A 332 -10.67 -22.51 23.99
N GLY A 333 -11.38 -22.94 25.03
CA GLY A 333 -11.18 -24.22 25.70
C GLY A 333 -9.83 -24.31 26.44
N SER A 334 -9.31 -25.52 26.58
CA SER A 334 -8.03 -25.82 27.25
C SER A 334 -6.79 -25.61 26.37
N SER A 335 -6.95 -25.11 25.14
CA SER A 335 -5.83 -24.83 24.24
C SER A 335 -5.04 -23.61 24.71
N LYS A 336 -3.74 -23.54 24.39
CA LYS A 336 -2.94 -22.35 24.67
C LYS A 336 -3.54 -21.18 23.87
N THR A 337 -4.00 -20.15 24.57
CA THR A 337 -4.64 -19.02 23.90
C THR A 337 -3.56 -18.11 23.30
N PRO A 338 -3.74 -17.62 22.06
CA PRO A 338 -2.78 -16.72 21.42
C PRO A 338 -2.86 -15.28 21.94
N PHE A 339 -3.43 -15.03 23.13
CA PHE A 339 -3.68 -13.67 23.62
C PHE A 339 -2.60 -13.20 24.59
N THR A 340 -2.40 -11.89 24.59
CA THR A 340 -1.69 -11.19 25.65
C THR A 340 -2.73 -10.48 26.50
N TYR A 341 -2.81 -10.85 27.77
CA TYR A 341 -3.73 -10.29 28.76
C TYR A 341 -3.11 -9.04 29.37
N PHE A 342 -3.81 -7.91 29.37
CA PHE A 342 -3.34 -6.69 30.01
C PHE A 342 -4.02 -6.51 31.36
N ILE A 343 -3.26 -6.20 32.40
CA ILE A 343 -3.79 -6.01 33.76
C ILE A 343 -3.04 -4.89 34.47
N ASP A 344 -3.77 -4.12 35.27
CA ASP A 344 -3.21 -3.14 36.19
C ASP A 344 -2.41 -3.84 37.31
N PRO A 345 -1.20 -3.36 37.67
CA PRO A 345 -0.37 -3.98 38.70
C PRO A 345 -1.00 -4.05 40.09
N GLU A 346 -1.78 -3.04 40.50
CA GLU A 346 -2.44 -3.05 41.81
C GLU A 346 -3.56 -4.09 41.85
N LEU A 347 -4.34 -4.18 40.77
CA LEU A 347 -5.37 -5.19 40.61
C LEU A 347 -4.77 -6.60 40.59
N ALA A 348 -3.63 -6.78 39.92
CA ALA A 348 -2.89 -8.02 39.89
C ALA A 348 -2.42 -8.48 41.29
N LEU A 349 -1.92 -7.54 42.11
CA LEU A 349 -1.52 -7.82 43.49
C LEU A 349 -2.70 -8.27 44.36
N LYS A 350 -3.90 -7.73 44.11
CA LYS A 350 -5.14 -8.14 44.78
C LYS A 350 -5.68 -9.49 44.27
N ASN A 351 -5.31 -9.91 43.05
CA ASN A 351 -5.87 -11.09 42.36
C ASN A 351 -4.78 -12.09 41.93
N THR A 352 -3.81 -12.40 42.79
CA THR A 352 -2.63 -13.21 42.43
C THR A 352 -2.96 -14.62 41.91
N SER A 353 -3.99 -15.28 42.45
CA SER A 353 -4.42 -16.62 42.02
C SER A 353 -4.99 -16.61 40.60
N LEU A 354 -5.80 -15.61 40.29
CA LEU A 354 -6.35 -15.36 38.96
C LEU A 354 -5.23 -15.09 37.96
N LEU A 355 -4.30 -14.19 38.30
CA LEU A 355 -3.19 -13.86 37.42
C LEU A 355 -2.29 -15.07 37.14
N LYS A 356 -1.99 -15.90 38.15
CA LYS A 356 -1.27 -17.17 37.95
C LYS A 356 -2.02 -18.13 37.03
N SER A 357 -3.34 -18.17 37.09
CA SER A 357 -4.17 -18.99 36.19
C SER A 357 -4.07 -18.50 34.74
N ILE A 358 -4.17 -17.19 34.53
CA ILE A 358 -4.09 -16.54 33.22
C ILE A 358 -2.70 -16.72 32.59
N ALA A 359 -1.65 -16.53 33.39
CA ALA A 359 -0.27 -16.70 32.94
C ALA A 359 0.06 -18.13 32.51
N LYS A 360 -0.71 -19.15 32.92
CA LYS A 360 -0.57 -20.52 32.40
C LYS A 360 -1.12 -20.69 30.99
N ARG A 361 -2.04 -19.82 30.56
CA ARG A 361 -2.77 -19.94 29.28
C ARG A 361 -2.25 -19.01 28.19
N GLY A 362 -1.74 -17.84 28.55
CA GLY A 362 -1.16 -16.87 27.63
C GLY A 362 -0.07 -16.01 28.25
N ASP A 363 0.28 -14.94 27.55
CA ASP A 363 1.25 -13.93 28.02
C ASP A 363 0.53 -12.82 28.77
N VAL A 364 1.25 -12.13 29.67
CA VAL A 364 0.70 -11.03 30.46
C VAL A 364 1.47 -9.76 30.13
N GLY A 365 0.74 -8.73 29.73
CA GLY A 365 1.20 -7.35 29.59
C GLY A 365 0.72 -6.48 30.73
N ILE A 366 1.29 -5.28 30.83
CA ILE A 366 0.96 -4.30 31.85
C ILE A 366 0.01 -3.25 31.27
N LEU A 367 -1.07 -2.96 31.99
CA LEU A 367 -1.88 -1.77 31.81
C LEU A 367 -1.39 -0.73 32.83
N GLU A 368 -0.76 0.36 32.39
CA GLU A 368 -0.16 1.34 33.31
C GLU A 368 -0.65 2.75 33.02
N ASP A 369 -0.95 3.51 34.07
CA ASP A 369 -1.12 4.95 33.96
C ASP A 369 0.23 5.66 33.81
N ILE A 370 0.49 6.21 32.63
CA ILE A 370 1.68 7.02 32.35
C ILE A 370 1.33 8.51 32.19
N GLY A 371 0.16 8.90 32.68
CA GLY A 371 -0.43 10.22 32.53
C GLY A 371 -1.48 10.26 31.43
N TYR A 372 -2.00 11.46 31.20
CA TYR A 372 -3.16 11.67 30.33
C TYR A 372 -2.89 12.82 29.37
N ILE A 373 -3.25 12.62 28.11
CA ILE A 373 -3.50 13.67 27.12
C ILE A 373 -4.76 13.29 26.35
N ALA A 374 -5.62 14.26 26.06
CA ALA A 374 -6.89 14.04 25.38
C ALA A 374 -6.75 13.91 23.86
N SER A 375 -5.72 14.51 23.28
CA SER A 375 -5.43 14.48 21.84
C SER A 375 -3.94 14.79 21.58
N PRO A 376 -3.41 14.52 20.37
CA PRO A 376 -2.06 14.93 20.00
C PRO A 376 -1.81 16.44 20.13
N GLU A 377 -2.87 17.25 20.05
CA GLU A 377 -2.84 18.71 20.15
C GLU A 377 -3.13 19.23 21.58
N ASP A 378 -3.28 18.33 22.57
CA ASP A 378 -3.54 18.72 23.96
C ASP A 378 -2.33 19.42 24.57
N THR A 379 -2.53 20.66 25.02
CA THR A 379 -1.51 21.50 25.66
C THR A 379 -1.69 21.63 27.17
N VAL A 380 -2.81 21.13 27.71
CA VAL A 380 -3.20 21.28 29.11
C VAL A 380 -2.78 20.05 29.90
N ASN A 381 -3.19 18.87 29.44
CA ASN A 381 -2.83 17.62 30.09
C ASN A 381 -1.43 17.18 29.65
N LYS A 382 -0.77 16.37 30.48
CA LYS A 382 0.60 15.91 30.21
C LYS A 382 0.76 14.46 30.64
N LEU A 383 1.59 13.76 29.90
CA LEU A 383 2.16 12.50 30.36
C LEU A 383 3.13 12.78 31.52
N PHE A 384 3.32 11.77 32.38
CA PHE A 384 4.20 11.89 33.53
C PHE A 384 5.66 12.09 33.11
N SER A 385 6.48 12.62 34.02
CA SER A 385 7.91 12.78 33.76
C SER A 385 8.60 11.44 33.54
N LYS A 386 9.77 11.47 32.88
CA LYS A 386 10.58 10.28 32.61
C LYS A 386 10.82 9.43 33.85
N ASP A 387 11.21 10.04 34.97
CA ASP A 387 11.54 9.31 36.20
C ASP A 387 10.31 8.63 36.82
N VAL A 388 9.13 9.26 36.71
CA VAL A 388 7.87 8.71 37.18
C VAL A 388 7.46 7.53 36.30
N GLN A 389 7.44 7.70 34.97
CA GLN A 389 7.13 6.62 34.03
C GLN A 389 8.09 5.44 34.21
N GLN A 390 9.40 5.69 34.33
CA GLN A 390 10.38 4.63 34.52
C GLN A 390 10.19 3.89 35.85
N SER A 391 9.89 4.60 36.93
CA SER A 391 9.68 4.01 38.24
C SER A 391 8.40 3.18 38.30
N SER A 392 7.29 3.69 37.74
CA SER A 392 6.01 2.96 37.74
C SER A 392 6.09 1.73 36.83
N LEU A 393 6.65 1.85 35.61
CA LEU A 393 6.86 0.70 34.72
C LEU A 393 7.80 -0.36 35.31
N LYS A 394 8.79 0.05 36.11
CA LYS A 394 9.68 -0.90 36.83
C LYS A 394 8.93 -1.61 37.95
N PHE A 395 8.13 -0.89 38.72
CA PHE A 395 7.27 -1.47 39.75
C PHE A 395 6.28 -2.48 39.14
N ALA A 396 5.58 -2.08 38.09
CA ALA A 396 4.64 -2.91 37.35
C ALA A 396 5.31 -4.20 36.85
N ASN A 397 6.46 -4.06 36.17
CA ASN A 397 7.21 -5.21 35.65
C ASN A 397 7.62 -6.18 36.77
N ASN A 398 8.18 -5.68 37.86
CA ASN A 398 8.61 -6.52 38.99
C ASN A 398 7.44 -7.23 39.65
N SER A 399 6.33 -6.53 39.88
CA SER A 399 5.13 -7.07 40.54
C SER A 399 4.50 -8.19 39.72
N ILE A 400 4.25 -7.96 38.42
CA ILE A 400 3.66 -8.95 37.53
C ILE A 400 4.62 -10.11 37.30
N SER A 401 5.91 -9.86 37.07
CA SER A 401 6.91 -10.92 36.86
C SER A 401 7.03 -11.83 38.08
N LYS A 402 6.98 -11.26 39.30
CA LYS A 402 7.03 -12.03 40.56
C LYS A 402 5.80 -12.94 40.74
N ILE A 403 4.61 -12.47 40.37
CA ILE A 403 3.38 -13.26 40.50
C ILE A 403 3.32 -14.38 39.45
N THR A 404 3.66 -14.05 38.20
CA THR A 404 3.53 -14.94 37.05
C THR A 404 4.70 -15.89 36.86
N GLY A 405 5.89 -15.55 37.38
CA GLY A 405 7.13 -16.27 37.13
C GLY A 405 7.66 -16.12 35.69
N LYS A 406 7.14 -15.15 34.92
CA LYS A 406 7.48 -14.90 33.52
C LYS A 406 7.98 -13.47 33.34
N LYS A 407 8.82 -13.25 32.33
CA LYS A 407 9.19 -11.89 31.89
C LYS A 407 7.97 -11.21 31.27
N VAL A 408 7.71 -9.96 31.66
CA VAL A 408 6.73 -9.11 30.99
C VAL A 408 7.37 -8.41 29.79
N THR A 409 6.69 -8.45 28.64
CA THR A 409 7.22 -7.91 27.37
C THR A 409 6.29 -6.89 26.71
N ALA A 410 5.09 -6.66 27.24
CA ALA A 410 4.09 -5.78 26.61
C ALA A 410 3.59 -4.70 27.58
N LEU A 411 3.42 -3.49 27.06
CA LEU A 411 2.84 -2.34 27.73
C LEU A 411 1.63 -1.83 26.95
N MET A 412 0.57 -1.50 27.68
CA MET A 412 -0.56 -0.71 27.21
C MET A 412 -0.73 0.49 28.14
N PRO A 413 -0.51 1.72 27.66
CA PRO A 413 -0.87 2.92 28.41
C PRO A 413 -2.37 2.95 28.70
N LEU A 414 -2.76 3.23 29.94
CA LEU A 414 -4.15 3.27 30.38
C LEU A 414 -5.00 4.20 29.51
N ASN A 415 -4.45 5.37 29.19
CA ASN A 415 -5.11 6.40 28.40
C ASN A 415 -4.70 6.37 26.90
N GLY A 416 -4.07 5.29 26.44
CA GLY A 416 -3.76 5.06 25.04
C GLY A 416 -2.61 5.87 24.44
N TYR A 417 -2.21 7.01 25.03
CA TYR A 417 -1.09 7.84 24.56
C TYR A 417 0.26 7.46 25.18
N TYR A 418 1.35 7.81 24.48
CA TYR A 418 2.73 7.59 24.91
C TYR A 418 3.65 8.67 24.33
N ASP A 419 4.85 8.83 24.89
CA ASP A 419 5.90 9.72 24.38
C ASP A 419 7.26 9.00 24.25
N ASP A 420 8.30 9.76 23.90
CA ASP A 420 9.65 9.20 23.82
C ASP A 420 10.19 8.74 25.18
N ASN A 421 9.74 9.35 26.29
CA ASN A 421 10.11 8.89 27.63
C ASN A 421 9.56 7.49 27.88
N THR A 422 8.32 7.22 27.45
CA THR A 422 7.72 5.88 27.51
C THR A 422 8.57 4.88 26.74
N LEU A 423 8.95 5.19 25.51
CA LEU A 423 9.78 4.29 24.69
C LEU A 423 11.18 4.07 25.28
N GLN A 424 11.78 5.08 25.90
CA GLN A 424 13.06 4.95 26.60
C GLN A 424 12.95 4.03 27.82
N ALA A 425 11.91 4.22 28.65
CA ALA A 425 11.65 3.37 29.81
C ALA A 425 11.38 1.92 29.39
N MET A 426 10.55 1.72 28.36
CA MET A 426 10.29 0.42 27.75
C MET A 426 11.57 -0.29 27.30
N SER A 427 12.42 0.41 26.55
CA SER A 427 13.71 -0.12 26.09
C SER A 427 14.60 -0.55 27.26
N SER A 428 14.70 0.28 28.31
CA SER A 428 15.52 -0.02 29.50
C SER A 428 15.05 -1.25 30.29
N LEU A 429 13.76 -1.55 30.22
CA LEU A 429 13.11 -2.65 30.95
C LEU A 429 12.90 -3.88 30.05
N GLY A 430 13.34 -3.82 28.79
CA GLY A 430 13.30 -4.93 27.84
C GLY A 430 11.90 -5.29 27.37
N TYR A 431 11.00 -4.31 27.27
CA TYR A 431 9.69 -4.47 26.62
C TYR A 431 9.85 -4.56 25.10
N GLU A 432 9.01 -5.40 24.50
CA GLU A 432 9.01 -5.70 23.06
C GLU A 432 7.78 -5.09 22.36
N PHE A 433 6.67 -4.89 23.08
CA PHE A 433 5.38 -4.48 22.52
C PHE A 433 4.81 -3.25 23.23
N LEU A 434 4.33 -2.30 22.43
CA LEU A 434 3.49 -1.18 22.87
C LEU A 434 2.13 -1.30 22.19
N VAL A 435 1.05 -1.44 22.95
CA VAL A 435 -0.32 -1.35 22.43
C VAL A 435 -0.89 0.02 22.77
N THR A 436 -1.31 0.79 21.78
CA THR A 436 -1.59 2.23 21.92
C THR A 436 -2.77 2.68 21.08
N ASP A 437 -3.41 3.78 21.46
CA ASP A 437 -4.49 4.39 20.69
C ASP A 437 -4.00 5.63 19.90
N SER A 438 -2.75 6.05 20.08
CA SER A 438 -2.24 7.33 19.57
C SER A 438 -1.59 7.27 18.18
N LEU A 439 -1.15 6.10 17.72
CA LEU A 439 -0.56 5.93 16.39
C LEU A 439 -1.66 5.76 15.32
N THR A 440 -2.31 6.85 14.95
CA THR A 440 -3.50 6.82 14.09
C THR A 440 -3.22 6.87 12.59
N ASP A 441 -1.95 6.84 12.19
CA ASP A 441 -1.51 7.06 10.81
C ASP A 441 -1.51 5.80 9.92
N ARG A 442 -1.89 4.63 10.45
CA ARG A 442 -1.90 3.35 9.73
C ARG A 442 -2.75 2.28 10.40
N SER A 443 -2.97 1.18 9.69
CA SER A 443 -3.66 -0.03 10.20
C SER A 443 -2.74 -1.24 10.35
N VAL A 444 -1.43 -1.04 10.42
CA VAL A 444 -0.42 -2.10 10.58
C VAL A 444 0.63 -1.74 11.63
N PRO A 445 1.35 -2.73 12.22
CA PRO A 445 2.39 -2.42 13.20
C PRO A 445 3.51 -1.51 12.68
N GLU A 446 4.07 -0.70 13.58
CA GLU A 446 5.30 0.04 13.39
C GLU A 446 6.41 -0.54 14.28
N VAL A 447 7.64 -0.63 13.76
CA VAL A 447 8.80 -0.97 14.60
C VAL A 447 9.64 0.28 14.80
N ARG A 448 9.91 0.64 16.05
CA ARG A 448 10.83 1.72 16.41
C ARG A 448 12.00 1.17 17.19
N PHE A 449 13.20 1.64 16.88
CA PHE A 449 14.41 1.30 17.62
C PHE A 449 14.68 2.33 18.71
N ARG A 450 14.98 1.86 19.92
CA ARG A 450 15.48 2.67 21.05
C ARG A 450 16.57 1.90 21.77
N ASN A 451 17.75 2.49 21.92
CA ASN A 451 18.95 1.84 22.48
C ASN A 451 19.24 0.46 21.82
N ASN A 452 19.16 0.41 20.49
CA ASN A 452 19.27 -0.82 19.67
C ASN A 452 18.25 -1.92 19.98
N GLN A 453 17.21 -1.64 20.79
CA GLN A 453 16.10 -2.56 21.01
C GLN A 453 14.92 -2.19 20.11
N PRO A 454 14.41 -3.13 19.29
CA PRO A 454 13.18 -2.91 18.52
C PRO A 454 11.96 -3.03 19.43
N ILE A 455 11.10 -2.00 19.40
CA ILE A 455 9.79 -1.98 20.05
C ILE A 455 8.74 -1.99 18.93
N MET A 456 7.89 -3.01 18.95
CA MET A 456 6.75 -3.13 18.04
C MET A 456 5.56 -2.37 18.62
N ILE A 457 5.12 -1.35 17.91
CA ILE A 457 3.99 -0.50 18.25
C ILE A 457 2.77 -0.97 17.46
N ILE A 458 1.73 -1.31 18.18
CA ILE A 458 0.46 -1.83 17.67
C ILE A 458 -0.61 -0.82 18.06
N THR A 459 -1.28 -0.28 17.06
CA THR A 459 -2.32 0.72 17.31
C THR A 459 -3.71 0.11 17.33
N LYS A 460 -4.61 0.70 18.11
CA LYS A 460 -6.05 0.46 17.99
C LYS A 460 -6.55 0.87 16.61
N THR A 461 -6.83 -0.12 15.79
CA THR A 461 -7.28 0.06 14.41
C THR A 461 -8.79 0.04 14.25
N ALA A 462 -9.56 -0.28 15.29
CA ALA A 462 -11.02 -0.43 15.24
C ALA A 462 -11.67 -0.02 16.57
N ARG A 463 -13.00 -0.03 16.62
CA ARG A 463 -13.75 0.27 17.84
C ARG A 463 -13.57 -0.87 18.83
N ASP A 464 -13.38 -0.54 20.09
CA ASP A 464 -13.41 -1.50 21.20
C ASP A 464 -14.78 -1.50 21.88
N ASP A 465 -14.92 -2.29 22.93
CA ASP A 465 -16.15 -2.39 23.71
C ASP A 465 -16.45 -1.20 24.61
N TYR A 466 -15.48 -0.32 24.89
CA TYR A 466 -15.81 0.98 25.46
C TYR A 466 -16.59 1.82 24.45
N GLU A 467 -16.21 1.83 23.17
CA GLU A 467 -17.05 2.53 22.18
C GLU A 467 -18.40 1.83 21.96
N VAL A 468 -18.38 0.52 21.70
CA VAL A 468 -19.58 -0.22 21.26
C VAL A 468 -20.59 -0.39 22.39
N VAL A 469 -20.15 -0.84 23.58
CA VAL A 469 -21.07 -1.16 24.68
C VAL A 469 -21.36 0.08 25.52
N ARG A 470 -20.34 0.85 25.90
CA ARG A 470 -20.51 2.01 26.79
C ARG A 470 -20.93 3.27 26.05
N ASN A 471 -20.15 3.74 25.08
CA ASN A 471 -20.36 5.06 24.48
C ASN A 471 -21.58 5.07 23.54
N TYR A 472 -21.76 4.02 22.75
CA TYR A 472 -22.95 3.85 21.90
C TYR A 472 -24.14 3.26 22.66
N GLY A 473 -23.92 2.66 23.84
CA GLY A 473 -24.98 2.07 24.66
C GLY A 473 -25.60 0.80 24.06
N LEU A 474 -24.88 0.08 23.19
CA LEU A 474 -25.44 -1.09 22.51
C LEU A 474 -25.56 -2.28 23.47
N ALA A 475 -26.74 -2.45 24.07
CA ALA A 475 -27.03 -3.56 24.98
C ALA A 475 -27.38 -4.88 24.24
N SER A 476 -27.94 -4.81 23.03
CA SER A 476 -28.26 -6.00 22.24
C SER A 476 -27.01 -6.60 21.61
N THR A 477 -26.80 -7.90 21.82
CA THR A 477 -25.67 -8.65 21.26
C THR A 477 -25.70 -8.71 19.72
N GLU A 478 -26.88 -8.61 19.10
CA GLU A 478 -27.01 -8.54 17.64
C GLU A 478 -26.39 -7.25 17.08
N PHE A 479 -26.69 -6.10 17.70
CA PHE A 479 -26.12 -4.82 17.28
C PHE A 479 -24.63 -4.72 17.61
N GLN A 480 -24.20 -5.20 18.78
CA GLN A 480 -22.76 -5.32 19.11
C GLN A 480 -22.02 -6.13 18.04
N ARG A 481 -22.55 -7.32 17.71
CA ARG A 481 -21.99 -8.21 16.70
C ARG A 481 -21.90 -7.52 15.34
N TYR A 482 -23.00 -6.93 14.86
CA TYR A 482 -23.02 -6.22 13.58
C TYR A 482 -21.97 -5.11 13.52
N THR A 483 -21.83 -4.31 14.58
CA THR A 483 -20.83 -3.23 14.64
C THR A 483 -19.40 -3.76 14.54
N TYR A 484 -19.08 -4.87 15.20
CA TYR A 484 -17.76 -5.49 15.08
C TYR A 484 -17.53 -6.17 13.72
N GLU A 485 -18.57 -6.76 13.11
CA GLU A 485 -18.48 -7.30 11.75
C GLU A 485 -18.18 -6.21 10.71
N GLU A 486 -18.72 -5.00 10.89
CA GLU A 486 -18.36 -3.85 10.06
C GLU A 486 -16.88 -3.46 10.21
N ASP A 487 -16.33 -3.51 11.42
CA ASP A 487 -14.91 -3.25 11.66
C ASP A 487 -14.02 -4.32 11.03
N VAL A 488 -14.42 -5.59 11.11
CA VAL A 488 -13.76 -6.69 10.41
C VAL A 488 -13.73 -6.43 8.90
N ASP A 489 -14.88 -6.09 8.31
CA ASP A 489 -14.95 -5.85 6.87
C ASP A 489 -14.15 -4.63 6.43
N ARG A 490 -14.15 -3.54 7.21
CA ARG A 490 -13.30 -2.38 6.94
C ARG A 490 -11.83 -2.75 6.98
N VAL A 491 -11.37 -3.41 8.05
CA VAL A 491 -9.95 -3.76 8.19
C VAL A 491 -9.54 -4.74 7.09
N LEU A 492 -10.42 -5.65 6.69
CA LEU A 492 -10.19 -6.53 5.54
C LEU A 492 -10.12 -5.74 4.22
N PHE A 493 -10.98 -4.75 4.03
CA PHE A 493 -10.97 -3.88 2.86
C PHE A 493 -9.68 -3.05 2.77
N GLU A 494 -9.21 -2.55 3.91
CA GLU A 494 -7.91 -1.87 4.05
C GLU A 494 -6.75 -2.84 3.83
N GLY A 495 -6.86 -4.09 4.30
CA GLY A 495 -5.78 -5.06 4.38
C GLY A 495 -4.96 -4.95 5.69
N GLY A 496 -5.56 -4.46 6.77
CA GLY A 496 -4.88 -4.12 8.02
C GLY A 496 -4.88 -5.22 9.10
N LEU A 497 -4.47 -4.84 10.30
CA LEU A 497 -4.53 -5.62 11.54
C LEU A 497 -5.75 -5.19 12.35
N TYR A 498 -6.69 -6.09 12.62
CA TYR A 498 -7.83 -5.84 13.49
C TYR A 498 -7.41 -6.08 14.94
N VAL A 499 -7.39 -5.01 15.74
CA VAL A 499 -7.05 -5.08 17.16
C VAL A 499 -8.34 -5.12 17.97
N PHE A 500 -8.78 -6.33 18.32
CA PHE A 500 -10.02 -6.54 19.06
C PHE A 500 -9.76 -6.48 20.57
N LYS A 501 -9.79 -5.26 21.10
CA LYS A 501 -9.65 -4.98 22.54
C LYS A 501 -10.99 -5.21 23.24
N ILE A 502 -10.98 -5.97 24.34
CA ILE A 502 -12.17 -6.36 25.11
C ILE A 502 -11.86 -6.30 26.60
N HIS A 503 -12.79 -5.75 27.38
CA HIS A 503 -12.61 -5.47 28.80
C HIS A 503 -13.51 -6.34 29.69
N THR A 504 -13.04 -6.64 30.90
CA THR A 504 -13.73 -7.50 31.89
C THR A 504 -15.09 -6.96 32.29
N GLU A 505 -15.25 -5.64 32.28
CA GLU A 505 -16.46 -4.93 32.66
C GLU A 505 -17.41 -4.62 31.50
N TYR A 506 -17.10 -5.01 30.25
CA TYR A 506 -18.00 -4.81 29.10
C TYR A 506 -18.20 -6.08 28.28
N GLN A 507 -17.39 -6.32 27.23
CA GLN A 507 -17.64 -7.43 26.31
C GLN A 507 -17.44 -8.81 26.96
N LEU A 508 -16.61 -8.88 28.01
CA LEU A 508 -16.38 -10.10 28.76
C LEU A 508 -17.46 -10.39 29.81
N GLN A 509 -18.47 -9.54 29.99
CA GLN A 509 -19.61 -9.88 30.85
C GLN A 509 -20.36 -11.11 30.29
N PRO A 510 -20.95 -11.97 31.14
CA PRO A 510 -21.56 -13.24 30.71
C PRO A 510 -22.57 -13.11 29.58
N GLN A 511 -23.39 -12.06 29.58
CA GLN A 511 -24.41 -11.80 28.57
C GLN A 511 -23.84 -11.34 27.21
N ASN A 512 -22.63 -10.80 27.18
CA ASN A 512 -21.99 -10.24 25.98
C ASN A 512 -20.92 -11.18 25.40
N ALA A 513 -20.36 -12.09 26.21
CA ALA A 513 -19.19 -12.87 25.85
C ALA A 513 -19.37 -13.77 24.61
N SER A 514 -20.60 -14.18 24.28
CA SER A 514 -20.87 -14.98 23.08
C SER A 514 -20.53 -14.24 21.78
N VAL A 515 -20.66 -12.92 21.75
CA VAL A 515 -20.36 -12.08 20.58
C VAL A 515 -18.91 -12.27 20.14
N ILE A 516 -17.97 -12.39 21.09
CA ILE A 516 -16.55 -12.60 20.79
C ILE A 516 -16.37 -13.85 19.91
N LYS A 517 -17.06 -14.95 20.24
CA LYS A 517 -17.02 -16.20 19.47
C LYS A 517 -17.54 -16.01 18.05
N ASP A 518 -18.60 -15.23 17.89
CA ASP A 518 -19.19 -14.95 16.59
C ASP A 518 -18.26 -14.09 15.72
N ILE A 519 -17.60 -13.09 16.29
CA ILE A 519 -16.60 -12.26 15.58
C ILE A 519 -15.39 -13.07 15.15
N ILE A 520 -14.88 -13.96 16.00
CA ILE A 520 -13.80 -14.88 15.63
C ILE A 520 -14.21 -15.79 14.47
N ARG A 521 -15.44 -16.32 14.52
CA ARG A 521 -15.96 -17.16 13.44
C ARG A 521 -16.03 -16.37 12.14
N TYR A 522 -16.61 -15.16 12.17
CA TYR A 522 -16.72 -14.28 11.03
C TYR A 522 -15.36 -13.93 10.42
N ALA A 523 -14.39 -13.53 11.24
CA ALA A 523 -13.03 -13.22 10.80
C ALA A 523 -12.33 -14.43 10.13
N LYS A 524 -12.53 -15.65 10.67
CA LYS A 524 -11.99 -16.89 10.08
C LYS A 524 -12.64 -17.22 8.74
N GLU A 525 -13.96 -17.08 8.63
CA GLU A 525 -14.70 -17.28 7.37
C GLU A 525 -14.22 -16.32 6.27
N LYS A 526 -13.86 -15.09 6.67
CA LYS A 526 -13.25 -14.07 5.80
C LYS A 526 -11.76 -14.28 5.53
N LYS A 527 -11.16 -15.36 6.02
CA LYS A 527 -9.71 -15.64 5.90
C LYS A 527 -8.86 -14.49 6.44
N MET A 528 -9.15 -14.04 7.66
CA MET A 528 -8.20 -13.21 8.43
C MET A 528 -7.23 -14.10 9.21
N TRP A 529 -5.98 -13.68 9.27
CA TRP A 529 -4.96 -14.36 10.06
C TRP A 529 -5.15 -14.05 11.56
N LEU A 530 -5.81 -14.96 12.28
CA LEU A 530 -5.87 -14.89 13.74
C LEU A 530 -4.50 -15.26 14.32
N THR A 531 -3.88 -14.33 15.05
CA THR A 531 -2.49 -14.44 15.50
C THR A 531 -2.30 -13.90 16.93
N SER A 532 -1.10 -14.07 17.47
CA SER A 532 -0.65 -13.49 18.75
C SER A 532 0.32 -12.33 18.55
N LEU A 533 0.60 -11.55 19.60
CA LEU A 533 1.66 -10.53 19.54
C LEU A 533 3.01 -11.13 19.14
N LYS A 534 3.36 -12.31 19.66
CA LYS A 534 4.64 -12.95 19.38
C LYS A 534 4.74 -13.49 17.96
N GLU A 535 3.70 -14.17 17.47
CA GLU A 535 3.66 -14.64 16.08
C GLU A 535 3.65 -13.48 15.09
N LEU A 536 2.90 -12.41 15.40
CA LEU A 536 2.92 -11.18 14.63
C LEU A 536 4.32 -10.57 14.59
N GLN A 537 5.03 -10.51 15.71
CA GLN A 537 6.41 -10.01 15.77
C GLN A 537 7.36 -10.81 14.89
N VAL A 538 7.29 -12.14 14.99
CA VAL A 538 8.11 -13.04 14.19
C VAL A 538 7.85 -12.80 12.70
N TRP A 539 6.59 -12.69 12.29
CA TRP A 539 6.24 -12.39 10.91
C TRP A 539 6.73 -11.01 10.45
N TRP A 540 6.49 -9.96 11.24
CA TRP A 540 6.87 -8.59 10.86
C TRP A 540 8.39 -8.42 10.76
N ASN A 541 9.15 -9.07 11.66
CA ASN A 541 10.61 -9.06 11.62
C ASN A 541 11.14 -9.78 10.37
N ARG A 542 10.53 -10.90 9.97
CA ARG A 542 10.85 -11.59 8.71
C ARG A 542 10.53 -10.70 7.52
N LYS A 543 9.31 -10.15 7.46
CA LYS A 543 8.85 -9.27 6.37
C LYS A 543 9.79 -8.07 6.19
N GLY A 544 10.19 -7.41 7.28
CA GLY A 544 11.13 -6.28 7.24
C GLY A 544 12.57 -6.68 6.90
N GLY A 545 12.87 -7.96 6.73
CA GLY A 545 14.16 -8.48 6.33
C GLY A 545 14.35 -8.63 4.82
N VAL A 546 13.34 -8.37 3.99
CA VAL A 546 13.47 -8.44 2.52
C VAL A 546 13.12 -7.12 1.87
N GLU A 547 14.05 -6.61 1.07
CA GLU A 547 13.84 -5.48 0.16
C GLU A 547 13.57 -5.98 -1.26
N VAL A 548 12.68 -5.28 -1.97
CA VAL A 548 12.32 -5.60 -3.35
C VAL A 548 12.55 -4.37 -4.22
N ARG A 549 13.37 -4.53 -5.26
CA ARG A 549 13.59 -3.54 -6.31
C ARG A 549 13.17 -4.13 -7.64
N TYR A 550 12.80 -3.25 -8.57
CA TYR A 550 12.39 -3.66 -9.90
C TYR A 550 12.80 -2.62 -10.93
N GLU A 551 13.07 -3.07 -12.15
CA GLU A 551 13.44 -2.22 -13.26
C GLU A 551 12.88 -2.79 -14.57
N PRO A 552 12.03 -2.06 -15.31
CA PRO A 552 11.62 -2.48 -16.65
C PRO A 552 12.83 -2.43 -17.59
N ARG A 553 13.19 -3.57 -18.21
CA ARG A 553 14.31 -3.65 -19.18
C ARG A 553 13.83 -3.52 -20.62
N SER A 554 12.63 -4.01 -20.92
CA SER A 554 12.00 -3.91 -22.23
C SER A 554 10.48 -3.99 -22.11
N LYS A 555 9.77 -3.97 -23.24
CA LYS A 555 8.31 -4.19 -23.28
C LYS A 555 7.91 -5.59 -22.79
N ARG A 556 8.82 -6.55 -22.83
CA ARG A 556 8.61 -7.98 -22.55
C ARG A 556 9.51 -8.52 -21.43
N ARG A 557 10.26 -7.64 -20.74
CA ARG A 557 11.22 -8.02 -19.71
C ARG A 557 11.25 -7.05 -18.53
N ILE A 558 11.26 -7.62 -17.33
CA ILE A 558 11.45 -6.90 -16.06
C ILE A 558 12.59 -7.57 -15.29
N ALA A 559 13.48 -6.77 -14.72
CA ALA A 559 14.43 -7.22 -13.71
C ALA A 559 13.82 -6.99 -12.32
N VAL A 560 13.91 -7.97 -11.43
CA VAL A 560 13.47 -7.90 -10.04
C VAL A 560 14.61 -8.35 -9.15
N GLU A 561 14.98 -7.50 -8.20
CA GLU A 561 16.02 -7.79 -7.23
C GLU A 561 15.38 -7.99 -5.85
N LEU A 562 15.63 -9.15 -5.25
CA LEU A 562 15.22 -9.48 -3.90
C LEU A 562 16.47 -9.51 -3.03
N ASN A 563 16.53 -8.67 -2.00
CA ASN A 563 17.71 -8.54 -1.15
C ASN A 563 17.35 -8.80 0.31
N ASN A 564 18.12 -9.64 1.00
CA ASN A 564 18.09 -9.76 2.46
C ASN A 564 19.28 -9.01 3.06
N PRO A 565 19.14 -7.72 3.47
CA PRO A 565 20.27 -6.96 3.99
C PRO A 565 20.71 -7.37 5.40
N LYS A 566 19.97 -8.26 6.09
CA LYS A 566 20.22 -8.62 7.49
C LYS A 566 21.33 -9.67 7.65
N ASP A 567 21.85 -9.74 8.87
CA ASP A 567 22.79 -10.77 9.33
C ASP A 567 22.10 -12.12 9.65
N GLU A 568 20.78 -12.20 9.50
CA GLU A 568 19.96 -13.39 9.77
C GLU A 568 19.23 -13.87 8.51
N ALA A 569 18.98 -15.18 8.42
CA ALA A 569 18.20 -15.74 7.33
C ALA A 569 16.72 -15.35 7.44
N THR A 570 16.07 -15.11 6.31
CA THR A 570 14.64 -14.80 6.23
C THR A 570 13.89 -15.91 5.49
N GLU A 571 12.75 -16.36 6.03
CA GLU A 571 12.02 -17.53 5.52
C GLU A 571 10.53 -17.27 5.34
N ALA A 572 9.92 -18.04 4.43
CA ALA A 572 8.49 -18.13 4.18
C ALA A 572 7.79 -16.79 3.87
N LEU A 573 8.37 -15.97 2.98
CA LEU A 573 7.77 -14.71 2.53
C LEU A 573 7.11 -14.83 1.16
N VAL A 574 6.17 -13.91 0.89
CA VAL A 574 5.58 -13.75 -0.43
C VAL A 574 5.85 -12.35 -0.94
N VAL A 575 6.54 -12.27 -2.07
CA VAL A 575 6.74 -11.03 -2.82
C VAL A 575 5.75 -10.98 -3.96
N GLN A 576 4.98 -9.90 -4.04
CA GLN A 576 4.05 -9.65 -5.12
C GLN A 576 4.67 -8.67 -6.10
N VAL A 577 4.73 -9.06 -7.37
CA VAL A 577 5.14 -8.20 -8.49
C VAL A 577 3.94 -7.99 -9.40
N ASN A 578 3.41 -6.77 -9.42
CA ASN A 578 2.39 -6.37 -10.36
C ASN A 578 3.07 -5.98 -11.66
N LEU A 579 2.86 -6.76 -12.71
CA LEU A 579 3.38 -6.48 -14.06
C LEU A 579 2.66 -5.30 -14.70
N ASN A 580 1.49 -4.95 -14.16
CA ASN A 580 0.62 -3.88 -14.64
C ASN A 580 0.35 -4.01 -16.14
N LYS A 581 0.25 -5.23 -16.67
CA LYS A 581 -0.17 -5.57 -18.03
C LYS A 581 -0.53 -7.05 -18.07
N ARG A 582 -1.40 -7.45 -19.00
CA ARG A 582 -1.77 -8.86 -19.18
C ARG A 582 -0.68 -9.58 -19.97
N VAL A 583 -0.16 -10.66 -19.39
CA VAL A 583 0.92 -11.43 -20.01
C VAL A 583 0.60 -12.92 -20.06
N LYS A 584 1.32 -13.62 -20.95
CA LYS A 584 1.36 -15.09 -21.04
C LYS A 584 2.80 -15.56 -21.18
N ASN A 585 3.01 -16.87 -21.10
CA ASN A 585 4.33 -17.48 -21.29
C ASN A 585 5.41 -16.85 -20.38
N VAL A 586 5.07 -16.66 -19.11
CA VAL A 586 5.98 -16.07 -18.12
C VAL A 586 7.10 -17.05 -17.85
N GLU A 587 8.33 -16.61 -18.05
CA GLU A 587 9.55 -17.33 -17.71
C GLU A 587 10.35 -16.50 -16.70
N VAL A 588 10.75 -17.14 -15.60
CA VAL A 588 11.61 -16.51 -14.59
C VAL A 588 12.99 -17.15 -14.67
N SER A 589 14.01 -16.33 -14.90
CA SER A 589 15.42 -16.72 -14.93
C SER A 589 16.26 -15.82 -14.01
N SER A 590 17.58 -16.00 -13.99
CA SER A 590 18.52 -15.12 -13.29
C SER A 590 19.68 -14.76 -14.23
N ASP A 591 20.16 -13.53 -14.10
CA ASP A 591 21.37 -13.02 -14.75
C ASP A 591 22.66 -13.44 -14.01
N MET A 592 22.54 -13.92 -12.78
CA MET A 592 23.63 -14.38 -11.95
C MET A 592 23.69 -15.91 -11.89
N ILE A 593 24.87 -16.47 -12.14
CA ILE A 593 25.14 -17.91 -12.04
C ILE A 593 24.89 -18.36 -10.59
N ASN A 594 24.23 -19.52 -10.42
CA ASN A 594 23.89 -20.13 -9.12
C ASN A 594 22.86 -19.36 -8.26
N THR A 595 22.18 -18.34 -8.79
CA THR A 595 21.04 -17.73 -8.09
C THR A 595 19.88 -18.72 -8.01
N LYS A 596 19.40 -18.97 -6.79
CA LYS A 596 18.21 -19.81 -6.57
C LYS A 596 16.94 -19.06 -7.01
N ILE A 597 16.29 -19.55 -8.06
CA ILE A 597 15.00 -18.99 -8.52
C ILE A 597 13.90 -19.43 -7.53
N PRO A 598 13.14 -18.49 -6.95
CA PRO A 598 12.02 -18.83 -6.06
C PRO A 598 10.91 -19.58 -6.81
N LYS A 599 10.17 -20.42 -6.06
CA LYS A 599 8.88 -20.91 -6.56
C LYS A 599 7.99 -19.71 -6.86
N HIS A 600 7.25 -19.77 -7.96
CA HIS A 600 6.40 -18.67 -8.35
C HIS A 600 5.09 -19.15 -8.98
N SER A 601 4.08 -18.28 -8.94
CA SER A 601 2.81 -18.46 -9.62
C SER A 601 2.40 -17.16 -10.28
N VAL A 602 1.62 -17.26 -11.36
CA VAL A 602 1.03 -16.11 -12.05
C VAL A 602 -0.46 -16.08 -11.70
N SER A 603 -0.99 -14.90 -11.41
CA SER A 603 -2.43 -14.71 -11.20
C SER A 603 -3.23 -15.13 -12.44
N ALA A 604 -4.49 -15.51 -12.24
CA ALA A 604 -5.34 -16.00 -13.33
C ALA A 604 -5.57 -14.95 -14.44
N ASP A 605 -5.50 -13.66 -14.11
CA ASP A 605 -5.61 -12.56 -15.06
C ASP A 605 -4.28 -12.22 -15.78
N GLY A 606 -3.19 -12.89 -15.42
CA GLY A 606 -1.88 -12.70 -16.01
C GLY A 606 -1.25 -11.34 -15.70
N GLN A 607 -1.65 -10.65 -14.63
CA GLN A 607 -1.14 -9.31 -14.30
C GLN A 607 -0.19 -9.27 -13.10
N THR A 608 -0.14 -10.34 -12.32
CA THR A 608 0.63 -10.40 -11.07
C THR A 608 1.41 -11.71 -10.99
N ILE A 609 2.66 -11.61 -10.55
CA ILE A 609 3.49 -12.76 -10.21
C ILE A 609 3.71 -12.78 -8.70
N TYR A 610 3.53 -13.94 -8.09
CA TYR A 610 3.85 -14.18 -6.69
C TYR A 610 5.13 -14.99 -6.61
N PHE A 611 6.15 -14.48 -5.92
CA PHE A 611 7.35 -15.22 -5.56
C PHE A 611 7.24 -15.73 -4.13
N TYR A 612 7.32 -17.05 -3.96
CA TYR A 612 7.32 -17.73 -2.67
C TYR A 612 8.77 -17.97 -2.25
N LEU A 613 9.24 -17.17 -1.31
CA LEU A 613 10.60 -17.23 -0.78
C LEU A 613 10.65 -18.21 0.38
N ASP A 614 11.09 -19.44 0.10
CA ASP A 614 11.27 -20.46 1.14
C ASP A 614 12.28 -20.01 2.19
N LYS A 615 13.47 -19.57 1.74
CA LYS A 615 14.58 -19.05 2.56
C LYS A 615 15.43 -18.09 1.75
N MET A 616 15.97 -17.05 2.38
CA MET A 616 17.05 -16.19 1.91
C MET A 616 18.13 -16.11 3.00
N GLU A 617 19.37 -16.41 2.65
CA GLU A 617 20.51 -16.33 3.57
C GLU A 617 20.86 -14.87 3.92
N PRO A 618 21.64 -14.63 4.98
CA PRO A 618 22.17 -13.30 5.30
C PRO A 618 22.91 -12.66 4.12
N HIS A 619 22.62 -11.40 3.82
CA HIS A 619 23.19 -10.64 2.70
C HIS A 619 23.00 -11.28 1.31
N GLU A 620 22.04 -12.20 1.16
CA GLU A 620 21.74 -12.80 -0.14
C GLU A 620 20.95 -11.82 -1.01
N THR A 621 21.46 -11.60 -2.22
CA THR A 621 20.72 -10.95 -3.31
C THR A 621 20.34 -11.96 -4.37
N ARG A 622 19.06 -11.99 -4.74
CA ARG A 622 18.56 -12.73 -5.90
C ARG A 622 18.16 -11.74 -6.98
N SER A 623 18.95 -11.68 -8.05
CA SER A 623 18.58 -10.95 -9.25
C SER A 623 17.82 -11.89 -10.19
N LEU A 624 16.56 -11.54 -10.45
CA LEU A 624 15.62 -12.32 -11.24
C LEU A 624 15.25 -11.54 -12.49
N ILE A 625 15.15 -12.25 -13.61
CA ILE A 625 14.66 -11.75 -14.87
C ILE A 625 13.31 -12.41 -15.14
N ILE A 626 12.31 -11.58 -15.44
CA ILE A 626 10.96 -12.02 -15.77
C ILE A 626 10.75 -11.68 -17.25
N ASP A 627 10.74 -12.71 -18.08
CA ASP A 627 10.41 -12.65 -19.50
C ASP A 627 8.97 -13.08 -19.72
N PHE A 628 8.27 -12.42 -20.65
CA PHE A 628 6.87 -12.73 -20.93
C PHE A 628 6.42 -12.23 -22.30
N ASP A 629 5.31 -12.77 -22.78
CA ASP A 629 4.62 -12.28 -23.97
C ASP A 629 3.43 -11.42 -23.58
N ASN A 630 3.30 -10.26 -24.22
CA ASN A 630 2.12 -9.40 -24.05
C ASN A 630 0.89 -10.06 -24.71
N ILE A 631 -0.23 -10.12 -24.00
CA ILE A 631 -1.52 -10.46 -24.59
C ILE A 631 -2.09 -9.16 -25.18
N GLY A 632 -2.39 -9.17 -26.49
CA GLY A 632 -2.74 -8.03 -27.34
C GLY A 632 -3.22 -6.75 -26.63
N THR A 633 -2.53 -5.64 -26.91
CA THR A 633 -2.92 -4.26 -26.56
C THR A 633 -4.12 -3.77 -27.37
#